data_AF-A0A352WPF2-F1
#
_entry.id   AF-A0A352WPF2-F1
#
_cell.length_a   1.000
_cell.length_b   1.000
_cell.length_c   1.000
_cell.angle_alpha   90.00
_cell.angle_beta   90.00
_cell.angle_gamma   90.00
#
_symmetry.space_group_name_H-M   'P 1'
#
loop_
_entity.id
_entity.type
_entity.pdbx_description
1 polymer ?
#
loop_
_entity_poly.entity_id
_entity_poly.type
_entity_poly.pdbx_seq_one_letter_code
_entity_poly.pdbx_strand_id
1 'polypeptide(L)'
;DGQEVIITPGGKGGLGNDHFKSSVRQSPTYAQPGEEGLEEWKILELKLLADVGLVGFPNAGKSTLLSVVSAAKPEIANYPFTTLKPNLGMIAYRDDRS
;
A
#
# COMPACT_ATOMS: atom_id res chain seq x y z
N ASP A 1 -11.35 4.47 -5.93
CA ASP A 1 -11.51 3.00 -5.90
C ASP A 1 -10.99 2.36 -7.16
N GLY A 2 -10.32 1.20 -7.01
CA GLY A 2 -9.76 0.43 -8.13
C GLY A 2 -8.32 0.77 -8.52
N GLN A 3 -7.50 1.32 -7.61
CA GLN A 3 -6.09 1.53 -7.92
C GLN A 3 -5.35 0.20 -7.91
N GLU A 4 -4.79 -0.16 -9.06
CA GLU A 4 -3.92 -1.33 -9.23
C GLU A 4 -2.48 -0.89 -9.46
N VAL A 5 -1.53 -1.65 -8.89
CA VAL A 5 -0.10 -1.42 -9.05
C VAL A 5 0.59 -2.76 -9.26
N ILE A 6 1.49 -2.83 -10.24
CA ILE A 6 2.36 -3.99 -10.43
C ILE A 6 3.46 -3.92 -9.37
N ILE A 7 3.39 -4.83 -8.38
CA ILE A 7 4.34 -4.87 -7.27
C ILE A 7 5.68 -5.50 -7.70
N THR A 8 5.61 -6.52 -8.55
CA THR A 8 6.79 -7.20 -9.10
C THR A 8 6.50 -7.58 -10.56
N PRO A 9 7.31 -7.13 -11.53
CA PRO A 9 7.11 -7.49 -12.93
C PRO A 9 7.49 -8.95 -13.20
N GLY A 10 6.81 -9.56 -14.17
CA GLY A 10 7.18 -10.90 -14.65
C GLY A 10 8.48 -10.88 -15.45
N GLY A 11 9.14 -12.04 -15.54
CA GLY A 11 10.30 -12.24 -16.43
C GLY A 11 9.91 -12.10 -17.90
N LYS A 12 10.88 -11.74 -18.76
CA LYS A 12 10.64 -11.68 -20.21
C LYS A 12 10.48 -13.09 -20.79
N GLY A 13 9.52 -13.24 -21.70
CA GLY A 13 9.35 -14.49 -22.45
C GLY A 13 10.58 -14.84 -23.29
N GLY A 14 10.84 -16.13 -23.42
CA GLY A 14 11.91 -16.64 -24.29
C GLY A 14 11.61 -16.42 -25.77
N LEU A 15 12.65 -16.48 -26.60
CA LEU A 15 12.53 -16.35 -28.05
C LEU A 15 12.53 -17.74 -28.69
N GLY A 16 11.49 -18.03 -29.48
CA GLY A 16 11.40 -19.26 -30.26
C GLY A 16 12.45 -19.32 -31.37
N ASN A 17 12.60 -20.49 -31.98
CA ASN A 17 13.58 -20.72 -33.04
C ASN A 17 13.38 -19.85 -34.29
N ASP A 18 12.14 -19.46 -34.59
CA ASP A 18 11.81 -18.57 -35.72
C ASP A 18 12.49 -17.20 -35.61
N HIS A 19 12.66 -16.68 -34.38
CA HIS A 19 13.39 -15.45 -34.12
C HIS A 19 14.85 -15.51 -34.60
N PHE A 20 15.45 -16.71 -34.65
CA PHE A 20 16.85 -16.92 -35.03
C PHE A 20 17.02 -17.30 -36.51
N LYS A 21 15.94 -17.30 -37.30
CA LYS A 21 15.97 -17.63 -38.72
C LYS A 21 16.66 -16.51 -39.49
N SER A 22 17.58 -16.86 -40.38
CA SER A 22 18.25 -15.92 -41.29
C SER A 22 18.45 -16.54 -42.67
N SER A 23 18.86 -15.73 -43.65
CA SER A 23 19.18 -16.19 -45.01
C SER A 23 20.17 -17.36 -45.01
N VAL A 24 21.13 -17.36 -44.08
CA VAL A 24 22.13 -18.41 -43.89
C VAL A 24 21.64 -19.54 -42.97
N ARG A 25 20.80 -19.23 -41.96
CA ARG A 25 20.32 -20.20 -40.96
C ARG A 25 18.80 -20.40 -41.10
N GLN A 26 18.40 -21.20 -42.08
CA GLN A 26 16.98 -21.39 -42.45
C GLN A 26 16.18 -22.25 -41.47
N SER A 27 16.83 -23.15 -40.73
CA SER A 27 16.18 -24.02 -39.74
C SER A 27 16.95 -24.05 -38.41
N PRO A 28 16.83 -23.01 -37.57
CA PRO A 28 17.40 -23.02 -36.23
C PRO A 28 16.76 -24.10 -35.35
N THR A 29 17.59 -24.84 -34.61
CA THR A 29 17.18 -25.94 -33.71
C THR A 29 17.25 -25.58 -32.23
N TYR A 30 17.44 -24.30 -31.92
CA TYR A 30 17.60 -23.78 -30.56
C TYR A 30 16.67 -22.60 -30.34
N ALA A 31 16.37 -22.34 -29.07
CA ALA A 31 15.53 -21.25 -28.61
C ALA A 31 16.21 -20.60 -27.39
N GLN A 32 15.87 -19.35 -27.13
CA GLN A 32 16.28 -18.67 -25.90
C GLN A 32 15.21 -18.94 -24.82
N PRO A 33 15.58 -19.46 -23.64
CA PRO A 33 14.65 -19.59 -22.53
C PRO A 33 14.20 -18.19 -22.04
N GLY A 34 13.07 -18.13 -21.34
CA GLY A 34 12.64 -16.89 -20.69
C GLY A 34 13.62 -16.42 -19.61
N GLU A 35 13.60 -15.13 -19.32
CA GLU A 35 14.28 -14.59 -18.15
C GLU A 35 13.56 -15.07 -16.89
N GLU A 36 14.31 -15.35 -15.82
CA GLU A 36 13.74 -15.71 -14.53
C GLU A 36 12.82 -14.59 -14.01
N GLY A 37 11.74 -14.99 -13.33
CA GLY A 37 10.89 -14.04 -12.62
C GLY A 37 11.65 -13.41 -11.45
N LEU A 38 11.29 -12.17 -11.11
CA LEU A 38 11.80 -11.56 -9.88
C LEU A 38 11.06 -12.15 -8.68
N GLU A 39 11.81 -12.61 -7.68
CA GLU A 39 11.29 -13.04 -6.39
C GLU A 39 11.67 -12.01 -5.32
N GLU A 40 10.67 -11.39 -4.70
CA GLU A 40 10.88 -10.32 -3.73
C GLU A 40 9.92 -10.45 -2.54
N TRP A 41 10.44 -10.18 -1.36
CA TRP A 41 9.62 -10.01 -0.16
C TRP A 41 9.14 -8.57 -0.07
N LYS A 42 7.84 -8.37 0.14
CA LYS A 42 7.23 -7.04 0.31
C LYS A 42 6.43 -7.01 1.60
N ILE A 43 6.51 -5.89 2.30
CA ILE A 43 5.71 -5.62 3.51
C ILE A 43 4.62 -4.64 3.11
N LEU A 44 3.36 -5.05 3.31
CA LEU A 44 2.20 -4.20 3.09
C LEU A 44 1.77 -3.64 4.43
N GLU A 45 1.92 -2.33 4.61
CA GLU A 45 1.46 -1.64 5.80
C GLU A 45 0.24 -0.79 5.47
N LEU A 46 -0.87 -1.06 6.16
CA LEU A 46 -2.03 -0.20 6.10
C LEU A 46 -1.76 1.01 6.99
N LYS A 47 -1.79 2.21 6.41
CA LYS A 47 -1.81 3.44 7.21
C LYS A 47 -3.12 3.52 7.97
N LEU A 48 -3.07 3.23 9.26
CA LEU A 48 -4.20 3.38 10.17
C LEU A 48 -4.46 4.87 10.42
N LEU A 49 -5.74 5.20 10.57
CA LEU A 49 -6.20 6.57 10.79
C LEU A 49 -5.76 7.11 12.16
N ALA A 50 -5.71 6.23 13.17
CA ALA A 50 -5.39 6.58 14.55
C ALA A 50 -4.80 5.38 15.29
N ASP A 51 -3.90 5.64 16.25
CA ASP A 51 -3.35 4.62 17.16
C ASP A 51 -4.38 4.13 18.18
N VAL A 52 -5.39 4.96 18.51
CA VAL A 52 -6.45 4.67 19.48
C VAL A 52 -7.81 5.10 18.94
N GLY A 53 -8.79 4.18 18.95
CA GLY A 53 -10.17 4.43 18.53
C GLY A 53 -11.14 4.48 19.71
N LEU A 54 -11.94 5.56 19.82
CA LEU A 54 -13.01 5.67 20.81
C LEU A 54 -14.33 5.11 20.25
N VAL A 55 -14.81 3.98 20.80
CA VAL A 55 -16.08 3.34 20.41
C VAL A 55 -17.12 3.48 21.53
N GLY A 56 -18.37 3.79 21.19
CA GLY A 56 -19.46 3.89 22.17
C GLY A 56 -20.76 4.45 21.62
N PHE A 57 -21.80 4.50 22.44
CA PHE A 57 -23.13 5.00 22.06
C PHE A 57 -23.12 6.47 21.58
N PRO A 58 -24.10 6.88 20.74
CA PRO A 58 -24.32 8.29 20.44
C PRO A 58 -24.43 9.12 21.74
N ASN A 59 -23.87 10.33 21.75
CA ASN A 59 -23.83 11.24 22.91
C ASN A 59 -23.06 10.75 24.15
N ALA A 60 -22.26 9.68 24.06
CA ALA A 60 -21.38 9.22 25.15
C ALA A 60 -20.20 10.17 25.46
N GLY A 61 -20.23 11.42 25.00
CA GLY A 61 -19.17 12.41 25.26
C GLY A 61 -17.85 12.17 24.51
N LYS A 62 -17.83 11.28 23.51
CA LYS A 62 -16.61 10.90 22.76
C LYS A 62 -15.85 12.10 22.18
N SER A 63 -16.55 13.04 21.55
CA SER A 63 -15.94 14.26 20.99
C SER A 63 -15.40 15.19 22.07
N THR A 64 -16.10 15.28 23.20
CA THR A 64 -15.68 16.08 24.36
C THR A 64 -14.40 15.52 24.96
N LEU A 65 -14.32 14.20 25.16
CA LEU A 65 -13.12 13.53 25.67
C LEU A 65 -11.94 13.74 24.71
N LEU A 66 -12.16 13.59 23.41
CA LEU A 66 -11.13 13.84 22.40
C LEU A 66 -10.62 15.29 22.46
N SER A 67 -11.50 16.28 22.61
CA SER A 67 -11.12 17.69 22.73
C SER A 67 -10.35 18.06 24.01
N VAL A 68 -10.59 17.32 25.10
CA VAL A 68 -9.90 17.56 26.39
C VAL A 68 -8.51 16.95 26.38
N VAL A 69 -8.35 15.79 25.74
CA VAL A 69 -7.08 15.03 25.73
C VAL A 69 -6.17 15.47 24.57
N SER A 70 -6.72 15.90 23.43
CA SER A 70 -5.90 16.43 22.34
C SER A 70 -5.59 17.92 22.58
N ALA A 71 -4.34 18.22 22.91
CA ALA A 71 -3.86 19.60 23.00
C ALA A 71 -3.95 20.36 21.64
N ALA A 72 -4.14 19.64 20.54
CA ALA A 72 -4.41 20.18 19.21
C ALA A 72 -5.92 20.20 18.91
N LYS A 73 -6.40 21.26 18.22
CA LYS A 73 -7.76 21.29 17.66
C LYS A 73 -7.96 20.05 16.78
N PRO A 74 -9.09 19.34 16.89
CA PRO A 74 -9.32 18.15 16.07
C PRO A 74 -9.32 18.52 14.59
N GLU A 75 -8.45 17.88 13.81
CA GLU A 75 -8.41 18.05 12.36
C GLU A 75 -9.28 17.01 11.69
N ILE A 76 -10.07 17.44 10.70
CA ILE A 76 -10.90 16.56 9.90
C ILE A 76 -10.05 16.13 8.70
N ALA A 77 -9.38 14.99 8.83
CA ALA A 77 -8.63 14.41 7.71
C ALA A 77 -9.57 13.65 6.76
N ASN A 78 -9.51 13.97 5.47
CA ASN A 78 -10.24 13.23 4.44
C ASN A 78 -9.30 12.16 3.87
N TYR A 79 -9.49 10.90 4.27
CA TYR A 79 -8.71 9.80 3.71
C TYR A 79 -9.42 9.20 2.50
N PRO A 80 -8.69 8.79 1.45
CA PRO A 80 -9.28 8.32 0.19
C PRO A 80 -10.16 7.06 0.32
N PHE A 81 -10.09 6.37 1.46
CA PHE A 81 -10.73 5.08 1.74
C PHE A 81 -11.83 5.15 2.82
N THR A 82 -12.21 6.34 3.28
CA THR A 82 -13.24 6.50 4.33
C THR A 82 -14.54 7.08 3.75
N THR A 83 -15.69 6.44 4.00
CA THR A 83 -17.02 7.00 3.70
C THR A 83 -17.51 7.99 4.77
N LEU A 84 -16.96 7.90 5.98
CA LEU A 84 -17.24 8.80 7.10
C LEU A 84 -15.96 9.56 7.46
N LYS A 85 -16.04 10.88 7.56
CA LYS A 85 -14.91 11.73 7.96
C LYS A 85 -14.63 11.51 9.46
N PRO A 86 -13.49 10.90 9.85
CA PRO A 86 -13.17 10.72 11.25
C PRO A 86 -12.76 12.05 11.89
N ASN A 87 -13.10 12.24 13.18
CA ASN A 87 -12.54 13.31 13.99
C ASN A 87 -11.25 12.81 14.62
N LEU A 88 -10.11 13.40 14.24
CA LEU A 88 -8.78 13.00 14.71
C LEU A 88 -8.24 14.05 15.67
N GLY A 89 -7.78 13.61 16.84
CA GLY A 89 -7.11 14.45 17.82
C GLY A 89 -5.69 13.93 18.03
N MET A 90 -4.68 14.78 17.82
CA MET A 90 -3.31 14.43 18.16
C MET A 90 -3.08 14.66 19.66
N ILE A 91 -2.70 13.59 20.36
CA ILE A 91 -2.29 13.68 21.76
C ILE A 91 -0.78 13.91 21.77
N ALA A 92 -0.35 15.08 22.23
CA ALA A 92 1.06 15.31 22.47
C ALA A 92 1.49 14.39 23.62
N TYR A 93 2.27 13.34 23.32
CA TYR A 93 2.94 12.55 24.34
C TYR A 93 3.91 13.47 25.08
N ARG A 94 3.54 13.91 26.28
CA ARG A 94 4.50 14.41 27.27
C ARG A 94 5.02 13.20 28.03
N ASP A 95 5.98 12.50 27.44
CA ASP A 95 7.05 11.86 28.19
C ASP A 95 8.10 11.33 27.19
N ASP A 96 9.26 11.99 27.18
CA ASP A 96 10.54 11.33 26.90
C ASP A 96 10.67 10.17 27.90
N ARG A 97 10.38 8.94 27.48
CA ARG A 97 10.91 7.76 28.15
C ARG A 97 11.45 6.79 27.11
N SER A 98 12.78 6.80 27.07
CA SER A 98 13.75 5.82 26.56
C SER A 98 13.26 4.37 26.50
#